data_AF-A0A372GCD6-F1
#
_entry.id   AF-A0A372GCD6-F1
#
_cell.length_a   1.000
_cell.length_b   1.000
_cell.length_c   1.000
_cell.angle_alpha   90.00
_cell.angle_beta   90.00
_cell.angle_gamma   90.00
#
_symmetry.space_group_name_H-M   'P 1'
#
loop_
_entity.id
_entity.type
_entity.pdbx_description
1 polymer ?
#
loop_
_entity_poly.entity_id
_entity_poly.type
_entity_poly.pdbx_seq_one_letter_code
_entity_poly.pdbx_strand_id
1 'polypeptide(L)'
;MLAMAKATGSEVKGVLVSSRSRDIFLGFYAGRFGVREVRNLRWGSSLSDVPFHGGRFSHRALLARGFAWSALISGFRPIWYSSCLMDRLQLFKAFGDWSRDALDFSYIEFNDTEGWRRRAHMHRLLKQLHVPVTALQGVTLKRATRNHYGSIRLLPRLGASPFHEAVGAELHPADDPLFFSFLAADELLIEYYATEIASAIDAHGLSNTRADRFLISVPNPIVRLVGFDGAVDFRGNVLRFTWGLKASTRKRSRLNRTTLVIDDLQSVTWMDRLQDPDGIGYLRFQPVGTHRLKHQTVDATTVLLDTDEQFVEAQVFAATVLERKQLRNVPRPTPKKTDDDAPVPQCDVTELLRKLAELRDAGVITEDEFHAKKKEILDRL
;
A
#
# COMPACT_ATOMS: atom_id res chain seq x y z
N MET A 1 -79.08 27.27 24.02
CA MET A 1 -79.24 26.09 23.13
C MET A 1 -77.90 25.37 23.09
N LEU A 2 -77.67 24.43 24.02
CA LEU A 2 -77.64 22.96 23.78
C LEU A 2 -76.64 22.56 22.68
N ALA A 3 -75.47 22.00 23.01
CA ALA A 3 -75.17 20.58 23.31
C ALA A 3 -75.02 19.73 22.01
N MET A 4 -73.83 19.20 21.70
CA MET A 4 -73.27 17.87 22.06
C MET A 4 -73.38 16.83 20.92
N ALA A 5 -72.30 16.04 20.80
CA ALA A 5 -72.24 14.63 20.35
C ALA A 5 -72.40 14.30 18.85
N LYS A 6 -71.87 13.21 18.27
CA LYS A 6 -70.82 12.19 18.55
C LYS A 6 -70.95 11.15 17.42
N ALA A 7 -69.84 10.49 17.03
CA ALA A 7 -69.80 9.13 16.41
C ALA A 7 -70.38 8.99 14.97
N THR A 8 -69.99 8.09 14.06
CA THR A 8 -69.12 6.89 14.00
C THR A 8 -69.08 6.42 12.53
N GLY A 9 -68.07 5.64 12.13
CA GLY A 9 -68.30 4.46 11.26
C GLY A 9 -67.76 4.47 9.82
N SER A 10 -66.60 3.81 9.65
CA SER A 10 -66.20 2.85 8.59
C SER A 10 -66.65 3.03 7.13
N GLU A 11 -65.67 3.02 6.20
CA GLU A 11 -65.70 2.05 5.08
C GLU A 11 -64.30 1.84 4.46
N VAL A 12 -63.97 0.57 4.22
CA VAL A 12 -62.76 0.06 3.56
C VAL A 12 -63.02 -0.08 2.07
N LYS A 13 -62.19 0.54 1.22
CA LYS A 13 -62.00 0.22 -0.21
C LYS A 13 -60.50 0.35 -0.46
N GLY A 14 -59.72 -0.69 -0.78
CA GLY A 14 -59.90 -1.60 -1.90
C GLY A 14 -59.37 -0.91 -3.17
N VAL A 15 -58.04 -0.84 -3.35
CA VAL A 15 -57.42 -0.31 -4.58
C VAL A 15 -56.69 -1.43 -5.31
N LEU A 16 -57.15 -1.66 -6.54
CA LEU A 16 -56.63 -2.59 -7.53
C LEU A 16 -55.16 -2.29 -7.87
N VAL A 17 -54.37 -3.36 -7.94
CA VAL A 17 -53.08 -3.40 -8.63
C VAL A 17 -53.34 -3.65 -10.13
N SER A 18 -52.94 -2.72 -11.00
CA SER A 18 -52.97 -2.91 -12.46
C SER A 18 -51.56 -3.17 -13.01
N SER A 19 -51.49 -4.14 -13.92
CA SER A 19 -50.29 -4.65 -14.58
C SER A 19 -50.06 -4.07 -15.99
N ARG A 20 -48.81 -4.16 -16.47
CA ARG A 20 -48.27 -4.01 -17.87
C ARG A 20 -47.99 -2.56 -18.31
N SER A 21 -46.92 -2.19 -19.03
CA SER A 21 -45.84 -2.86 -19.81
C SER A 21 -44.59 -1.96 -19.73
N ARG A 22 -43.34 -2.46 -19.54
CA ARG A 22 -42.38 -2.97 -20.55
C ARG A 22 -42.17 -2.07 -21.78
N ASP A 23 -41.02 -1.39 -21.83
CA ASP A 23 -40.16 -1.25 -23.02
C ASP A 23 -38.70 -0.97 -22.58
N ILE A 24 -37.80 -1.91 -22.87
CA ILE A 24 -36.34 -1.77 -22.76
C ILE A 24 -35.79 -2.15 -24.13
N PHE A 25 -35.14 -1.18 -24.78
CA PHE A 25 -34.36 -1.38 -26.00
C PHE A 25 -33.00 -1.99 -25.64
N LEU A 26 -32.72 -3.20 -26.13
CA LEU A 26 -31.40 -3.84 -26.13
C LEU A 26 -30.99 -4.08 -27.59
N GLY A 27 -29.95 -3.38 -28.03
CA GLY A 27 -29.36 -3.54 -29.35
C GLY A 27 -28.49 -4.79 -29.43
N PHE A 28 -28.76 -5.62 -30.43
CA PHE A 28 -27.96 -6.77 -30.84
C PHE A 28 -26.68 -6.33 -31.56
N TYR A 29 -25.54 -6.94 -31.23
CA TYR A 29 -24.37 -7.00 -32.11
C TYR A 29 -24.09 -8.48 -32.41
N ALA A 30 -24.17 -8.85 -33.69
CA ALA A 30 -23.87 -10.17 -34.20
C ALA A 30 -22.40 -10.24 -34.63
N GLY A 31 -21.67 -11.26 -34.18
CA GLY A 31 -20.30 -11.58 -34.58
C GLY A 31 -20.14 -13.07 -34.85
N ARG A 32 -19.93 -13.39 -36.13
CA ARG A 32 -19.81 -14.71 -36.77
C ARG A 32 -18.45 -15.37 -36.44
N PHE A 33 -18.42 -16.59 -35.91
CA PHE A 33 -17.38 -17.63 -36.11
C PHE A 33 -18.04 -18.96 -35.71
N GLY A 34 -18.19 -19.98 -36.55
CA GLY A 34 -17.15 -20.71 -37.28
C GLY A 34 -17.15 -22.15 -36.75
N VAL A 35 -18.07 -22.98 -37.24
CA VAL A 35 -18.23 -24.39 -36.87
C VAL A 35 -17.04 -25.22 -37.36
N ARG A 36 -16.45 -26.03 -36.49
CA ARG A 36 -15.78 -27.28 -36.86
C ARG A 36 -16.02 -28.35 -35.81
N GLU A 37 -16.73 -29.37 -36.25
CA GLU A 37 -17.10 -30.62 -35.59
C GLU A 37 -15.96 -31.64 -35.73
N VAL A 38 -15.56 -32.35 -34.64
CA VAL A 38 -15.19 -33.79 -34.66
C VAL A 38 -15.38 -34.42 -33.25
N ARG A 39 -16.45 -35.21 -33.14
CA ARG A 39 -16.65 -36.52 -32.46
C ARG A 39 -15.87 -36.93 -31.19
N ASN A 40 -16.66 -37.11 -30.12
CA ASN A 40 -16.89 -38.31 -29.29
C ASN A 40 -15.80 -39.41 -29.18
N LEU A 41 -15.39 -39.68 -27.94
CA LEU A 41 -15.22 -41.04 -27.41
C LEU A 41 -15.81 -41.12 -25.99
N ARG A 42 -16.81 -41.98 -25.84
CA ARG A 42 -17.49 -42.40 -24.60
C ARG A 42 -16.73 -43.55 -23.93
N TRP A 43 -17.10 -43.85 -22.68
CA TRP A 43 -17.19 -45.14 -21.94
C TRP A 43 -16.73 -44.85 -20.50
N GLY A 44 -17.44 -45.12 -19.41
CA GLY A 44 -18.71 -45.79 -19.14
C GLY A 44 -18.71 -46.25 -17.67
N SER A 45 -19.87 -46.19 -17.01
CA SER A 45 -20.29 -46.88 -15.75
C SER A 45 -19.48 -46.67 -14.46
N SER A 46 -20.02 -46.03 -13.41
CA SER A 46 -21.12 -46.43 -12.49
C SER A 46 -20.64 -47.33 -11.34
N LEU A 47 -20.83 -46.89 -10.09
CA LEU A 47 -21.67 -47.56 -9.08
C LEU A 47 -21.48 -46.96 -7.67
N SER A 48 -22.61 -46.63 -7.07
CA SER A 48 -22.84 -46.29 -5.67
C SER A 48 -23.48 -47.49 -4.94
N ASP A 49 -23.03 -47.71 -3.70
CA ASP A 49 -23.67 -48.25 -2.49
C ASP A 49 -24.59 -49.49 -2.54
N VAL A 50 -24.32 -50.46 -1.63
CA VAL A 50 -25.24 -51.09 -0.64
C VAL A 50 -24.42 -51.96 0.36
N PRO A 51 -24.85 -52.14 1.64
CA PRO A 51 -24.02 -52.58 2.78
C PRO A 51 -24.35 -53.99 3.37
N PHE A 52 -23.73 -54.29 4.52
CA PHE A 52 -24.06 -55.24 5.62
C PHE A 52 -23.23 -56.55 5.85
N HIS A 53 -22.48 -56.52 6.97
CA HIS A 53 -22.33 -57.50 8.08
C HIS A 53 -21.72 -58.91 7.91
N GLY A 54 -20.70 -59.17 8.76
CA GLY A 54 -20.61 -60.35 9.62
C GLY A 54 -19.55 -61.42 9.28
N GLY A 55 -18.70 -61.77 10.25
CA GLY A 55 -18.01 -63.08 10.29
C GLY A 55 -16.52 -63.07 10.67
N ARG A 56 -16.18 -63.74 11.78
CA ARG A 56 -14.82 -63.99 12.32
C ARG A 56 -14.19 -65.28 11.74
N PHE A 57 -12.90 -65.48 12.09
CA PHE A 57 -12.04 -66.69 11.99
C PHE A 57 -11.40 -66.98 10.61
N SER A 58 -10.18 -67.52 10.43
CA SER A 58 -8.96 -67.76 11.23
C SER A 58 -7.97 -68.58 10.37
N HIS A 59 -6.66 -68.31 10.51
CA HIS A 59 -5.47 -69.19 10.30
C HIS A 59 -5.05 -69.75 8.91
N ARG A 60 -3.87 -69.29 8.45
CA ARG A 60 -2.60 -70.05 8.16
C ARG A 60 -1.70 -69.19 7.26
N ALA A 61 -0.59 -68.60 7.71
CA ALA A 61 0.72 -69.18 8.09
C ALA A 61 1.68 -69.41 6.91
N LEU A 62 2.81 -68.68 6.92
CA LEU A 62 4.22 -69.03 6.59
C LEU A 62 4.93 -67.76 6.06
N LEU A 63 5.66 -67.02 6.90
CA LEU A 63 7.06 -67.20 7.34
C LEU A 63 8.07 -66.52 6.40
N ALA A 64 8.75 -65.47 6.88
CA ALA A 64 10.21 -65.45 7.04
C ALA A 64 10.75 -64.07 7.54
N ARG A 65 11.44 -64.14 8.70
CA ARG A 65 12.62 -63.34 9.16
C ARG A 65 12.46 -61.82 9.34
N GLY A 66 12.87 -61.19 10.45
CA GLY A 66 13.54 -61.62 11.67
C GLY A 66 14.00 -60.38 12.47
N PHE A 67 13.55 -60.31 13.72
CA PHE A 67 13.98 -59.54 14.91
C PHE A 67 15.25 -58.67 14.90
N ALA A 68 15.17 -57.47 15.51
CA ALA A 68 15.78 -57.17 16.83
C ALA A 68 15.22 -55.85 17.44
N TRP A 69 15.07 -55.86 18.77
CA TRP A 69 14.40 -54.89 19.63
C TRP A 69 15.44 -54.08 20.45
N SER A 70 15.08 -52.84 20.78
CA SER A 70 15.42 -52.10 22.01
C SER A 70 16.83 -51.56 22.27
N ALA A 71 16.93 -50.24 22.43
CA ALA A 71 17.35 -49.60 23.69
C ALA A 71 17.16 -48.06 23.64
N LEU A 72 16.35 -47.55 24.58
CA LEU A 72 16.40 -46.18 25.08
C LEU A 72 17.77 -45.93 25.74
N ILE A 73 18.35 -44.74 25.59
CA ILE A 73 19.09 -43.98 26.62
C ILE A 73 19.45 -42.59 26.05
N SER A 74 19.05 -41.57 26.80
CA SER A 74 19.53 -40.18 26.87
C SER A 74 20.38 -39.62 25.71
N GLY A 75 19.82 -38.63 25.02
CA GLY A 75 20.55 -37.70 24.16
C GLY A 75 19.97 -36.31 24.29
N PHE A 76 20.14 -35.71 25.47
CA PHE A 76 19.92 -34.29 25.73
C PHE A 76 20.81 -33.51 24.74
N ARG A 77 20.25 -33.07 23.62
CA ARG A 77 20.96 -32.18 22.69
C ARG A 77 20.78 -30.76 23.20
N PRO A 78 21.87 -30.03 23.48
CA PRO A 78 21.79 -28.66 23.95
C PRO A 78 21.10 -27.81 22.88
N ILE A 79 20.02 -27.15 23.29
CA ILE A 79 19.35 -26.09 22.56
C ILE A 79 20.37 -24.95 22.51
N TRP A 80 21.17 -24.92 21.45
CA TRP A 80 21.81 -23.70 21.04
C TRP A 80 20.69 -22.76 20.60
N TYR A 81 20.42 -21.76 21.42
CA TYR A 81 19.67 -20.57 21.03
C TYR A 81 20.41 -19.89 19.88
N SER A 82 20.17 -20.35 18.64
CA SER A 82 20.44 -19.55 17.45
C SER A 82 19.38 -18.46 17.40
N SER A 83 19.71 -17.32 17.98
CA SER A 83 18.96 -16.05 17.94
C SER A 83 18.98 -15.41 16.54
N CYS A 84 18.72 -16.16 15.47
CA CYS A 84 18.63 -15.60 14.12
C CYS A 84 17.83 -16.52 13.17
N LEU A 85 16.57 -16.77 13.52
CA LEU A 85 15.54 -17.08 12.54
C LEU A 85 14.32 -16.25 12.94
N MET A 86 14.37 -14.94 12.68
CA MET A 86 13.14 -14.15 12.66
C MET A 86 12.29 -14.73 11.54
N ASP A 87 11.23 -15.46 11.88
CA ASP A 87 10.27 -15.95 10.89
C ASP A 87 9.66 -14.74 10.19
N ARG A 88 10.09 -14.45 8.96
CA ARG A 88 9.56 -13.33 8.17
C ARG A 88 8.04 -13.38 8.14
N LEU A 89 7.40 -12.23 8.20
CA LEU A 89 5.95 -12.10 8.10
C LEU A 89 5.50 -12.59 6.72
N GLN A 90 4.91 -13.78 6.67
CA GLN A 90 4.41 -14.39 5.43
C GLN A 90 3.03 -13.81 5.12
N LEU A 91 2.93 -13.08 4.01
CA LEU A 91 1.70 -12.46 3.56
C LEU A 91 1.39 -12.92 2.14
N PHE A 92 0.12 -12.82 1.76
CA PHE A 92 -0.30 -13.12 0.40
C PHE A 92 0.40 -12.18 -0.58
N LYS A 93 1.33 -12.74 -1.37
CA LYS A 93 2.13 -12.02 -2.37
C LYS A 93 2.96 -10.87 -1.78
N ALA A 94 3.36 -10.98 -0.52
CA ALA A 94 4.30 -10.05 0.12
C ALA A 94 5.06 -10.75 1.26
N PHE A 95 6.23 -10.23 1.60
CA PHE A 95 6.96 -10.58 2.82
C PHE A 95 7.18 -9.33 3.64
N GLY A 96 7.12 -9.45 4.97
CA GLY A 96 7.46 -8.37 5.90
C GLY A 96 8.66 -8.75 6.76
N ASP A 97 9.65 -7.87 6.82
CA ASP A 97 10.74 -7.92 7.77
C ASP A 97 10.50 -6.88 8.87
N TRP A 98 10.67 -7.29 10.13
CA TRP A 98 10.38 -6.45 11.29
C TRP A 98 11.63 -6.16 12.10
N SER A 99 11.83 -4.89 12.45
CA SER A 99 12.99 -4.43 13.25
C SER A 99 12.63 -3.74 14.58
N ARG A 100 11.38 -3.84 15.05
CA ARG A 100 10.75 -3.12 16.18
C ARG A 100 10.52 -1.64 15.93
N ASP A 101 11.44 -1.00 15.22
CA ASP A 101 11.31 0.42 14.87
C ASP A 101 10.62 0.62 13.50
N ALA A 102 10.68 -0.39 12.63
CA ALA A 102 10.05 -0.35 11.31
C ALA A 102 9.63 -1.73 10.78
N LEU A 103 8.75 -1.69 9.79
CA LEU A 103 8.35 -2.81 8.96
C LEU A 103 8.79 -2.56 7.51
N ASP A 104 9.55 -3.49 6.96
CA ASP A 104 10.01 -3.46 5.58
C ASP A 104 9.26 -4.52 4.77
N PHE A 105 8.39 -4.06 3.87
CA PHE A 105 7.64 -4.93 3.00
C PHE A 105 8.35 -5.11 1.66
N SER A 106 8.41 -6.35 1.19
CA SER A 106 8.77 -6.71 -0.19
C SER A 106 7.56 -7.33 -0.87
N TYR A 107 7.06 -6.67 -1.92
CA TYR A 107 5.91 -7.14 -2.69
C TYR A 107 6.35 -8.10 -3.78
N ILE A 108 5.63 -9.22 -3.89
CA ILE A 108 5.85 -10.21 -4.93
C ILE A 108 4.98 -9.84 -6.12
N GLU A 109 5.58 -9.73 -7.30
CA GLU A 109 4.84 -9.53 -8.54
C GLU A 109 4.04 -10.79 -8.90
N PHE A 110 2.81 -10.58 -9.36
CA PHE A 110 1.97 -11.65 -9.88
C PHE A 110 1.06 -11.08 -10.96
N ASN A 111 0.72 -11.92 -11.94
CA ASN A 111 -0.33 -11.60 -12.91
C ASN A 111 -1.63 -12.18 -12.36
N ASP A 112 -2.69 -11.38 -12.34
CA ASP A 112 -3.98 -11.87 -11.86
C ASP A 112 -5.15 -11.55 -12.80
N THR A 113 -5.98 -12.58 -12.97
CA THR A 113 -7.26 -12.55 -13.68
C THR A 113 -8.47 -12.65 -12.74
N GLU A 114 -8.27 -12.97 -11.46
CA GLU A 114 -9.31 -13.29 -10.46
C GLU A 114 -9.72 -12.12 -9.55
N GLY A 115 -9.60 -10.87 -10.04
CA GLY A 115 -10.14 -9.69 -9.35
C GLY A 115 -9.15 -8.95 -8.43
N TRP A 116 -7.88 -9.35 -8.38
CA TRP A 116 -6.80 -8.67 -7.65
C TRP A 116 -5.92 -7.79 -8.55
N ARG A 117 -6.42 -7.39 -9.73
CA ARG A 117 -5.66 -6.62 -10.72
C ARG A 117 -5.03 -5.35 -10.14
N ARG A 118 -5.80 -4.61 -9.34
CA ARG A 118 -5.32 -3.40 -8.68
C ARG A 118 -4.18 -3.69 -7.70
N ARG A 119 -4.34 -4.70 -6.84
CA ARG A 119 -3.29 -5.14 -5.92
C ARG A 119 -2.04 -5.61 -6.66
N ALA A 120 -2.21 -6.42 -7.69
CA ALA A 120 -1.10 -6.88 -8.55
C ALA A 120 -0.37 -5.71 -9.20
N HIS A 121 -1.08 -4.68 -9.67
CA HIS A 121 -0.47 -3.48 -10.22
C HIS A 121 0.24 -2.63 -9.15
N MET A 122 -0.37 -2.48 -7.96
CA MET A 122 0.23 -1.77 -6.83
C MET A 122 1.55 -2.42 -6.41
N HIS A 123 1.58 -3.73 -6.27
CA HIS A 123 2.79 -4.49 -5.93
C HIS A 123 3.91 -4.28 -6.94
N ARG A 124 3.58 -4.27 -8.25
CA ARG A 124 4.55 -4.00 -9.33
C ARG A 124 5.12 -2.57 -9.27
N LEU A 125 4.29 -1.58 -8.94
CA LEU A 125 4.74 -0.19 -8.84
C LEU A 125 5.59 0.04 -7.59
N LEU A 126 5.13 -0.42 -6.43
CA LEU A 126 5.82 -0.15 -5.17
C LEU A 126 7.09 -0.99 -5.03
N LYS A 127 7.03 -2.30 -5.35
CA LYS A 127 8.07 -3.32 -5.15
C LYS A 127 8.49 -3.55 -3.69
N GLN A 128 8.78 -2.48 -2.97
CA GLN A 128 9.13 -2.47 -1.56
C GLN A 128 8.50 -1.26 -0.88
N LEU A 129 8.19 -1.37 0.41
CA LEU A 129 7.68 -0.25 1.19
C LEU A 129 8.23 -0.31 2.62
N HIS A 130 8.92 0.76 3.02
CA HIS A 130 9.39 0.95 4.38
C HIS A 130 8.34 1.70 5.20
N VAL A 131 7.98 1.16 6.36
CA VAL A 131 6.94 1.70 7.24
C VAL A 131 7.51 1.81 8.65
N PRO A 132 7.95 3.00 9.07
CA PRO A 132 8.35 3.24 10.46
C PRO A 132 7.16 2.99 11.40
N VAL A 133 7.39 2.36 12.54
CA VAL A 133 6.33 2.15 13.54
C VAL A 133 5.78 3.49 14.02
N THR A 134 6.62 4.52 14.12
CA THR A 134 6.19 5.89 14.45
C THR A 134 5.21 6.50 13.44
N ALA A 135 5.08 5.92 12.24
CA ALA A 135 4.10 6.31 11.23
C ALA A 135 2.70 5.75 11.51
N LEU A 136 2.57 4.78 12.41
CA LEU A 136 1.36 4.02 12.66
C LEU A 136 0.62 4.51 13.92
N GLN A 137 -0.70 4.43 13.87
CA GLN A 137 -1.59 4.68 15.01
C GLN A 137 -2.24 3.41 15.54
N GLY A 138 -2.21 2.32 14.76
CA GLY A 138 -2.73 1.03 15.18
C GLY A 138 -2.57 -0.04 14.12
N VAL A 139 -3.07 -1.22 14.45
CA VAL A 139 -3.14 -2.38 13.56
C VAL A 139 -4.49 -3.05 13.76
N THR A 140 -5.10 -3.52 12.66
CA THR A 140 -6.33 -4.30 12.72
C THR A 140 -6.11 -5.67 12.12
N LEU A 141 -6.72 -6.67 12.73
CA LEU A 141 -6.61 -8.06 12.32
C LEU A 141 -8.02 -8.66 12.16
N LYS A 142 -8.24 -9.36 11.05
CA LYS A 142 -9.39 -10.25 10.86
C LYS A 142 -8.85 -11.66 10.67
N ARG A 143 -9.33 -12.57 11.51
CA ARG A 143 -8.99 -14.00 11.47
C ARG A 143 -9.39 -14.63 10.15
N ALA A 144 -8.64 -15.65 9.75
CA ALA A 144 -9.02 -16.46 8.61
C ALA A 144 -10.26 -17.30 8.98
N THR A 145 -11.03 -17.68 7.97
CA THR A 145 -12.08 -18.70 8.13
C THR A 145 -11.75 -19.90 7.27
N ARG A 146 -12.45 -21.02 7.46
CA ARG A 146 -12.15 -22.29 6.78
C ARG A 146 -11.92 -22.17 5.27
N ASN A 147 -12.59 -21.21 4.61
CA ASN A 147 -12.50 -21.00 3.17
C ASN A 147 -12.06 -19.57 2.76
N HIS A 148 -11.63 -18.72 3.71
CA HIS A 148 -11.25 -17.34 3.40
C HIS A 148 -9.94 -16.95 4.08
N TYR A 149 -9.12 -16.19 3.35
CA TYR A 149 -7.93 -15.56 3.88
C TYR A 149 -8.25 -14.67 5.09
N GLY A 150 -7.35 -14.67 6.07
CA GLY A 150 -7.31 -13.62 7.09
C GLY A 150 -6.79 -12.32 6.49
N SER A 151 -6.89 -11.23 7.24
CA SER A 151 -6.30 -9.95 6.84
C SER A 151 -5.73 -9.16 7.99
N ILE A 152 -4.61 -8.50 7.74
CA ILE A 152 -3.97 -7.54 8.63
C ILE A 152 -3.88 -6.21 7.91
N ARG A 153 -4.22 -5.11 8.60
CA ARG A 153 -4.10 -3.75 8.06
C ARG A 153 -3.38 -2.88 9.06
N LEU A 154 -2.29 -2.25 8.61
CA LEU A 154 -1.58 -1.25 9.39
C LEU A 154 -2.25 0.11 9.18
N LEU A 155 -2.55 0.80 10.28
CA LEU A 155 -3.25 2.08 10.23
C LEU A 155 -2.23 3.21 10.40
N PRO A 156 -1.94 4.00 9.36
CA PRO A 156 -1.05 5.15 9.50
C PRO A 156 -1.73 6.26 10.30
N ARG A 157 -0.93 7.01 11.05
CA ARG A 157 -1.35 8.28 11.65
C ARG A 157 -1.72 9.29 10.57
N LEU A 158 -2.59 10.23 10.93
CA LEU A 158 -2.90 11.36 10.07
C LEU A 158 -1.61 12.11 9.66
N GLY A 159 -1.45 12.40 8.37
CA GLY A 159 -0.26 13.07 7.82
C GLY A 159 1.00 12.20 7.70
N ALA A 160 1.01 10.94 8.13
CA ALA A 160 2.20 10.08 8.07
C ALA A 160 2.36 9.35 6.73
N SER A 161 1.27 9.11 6.00
CA SER A 161 1.28 8.41 4.72
C SER A 161 0.70 9.26 3.60
N PRO A 162 1.47 9.55 2.53
CA PRO A 162 0.97 10.33 1.40
C PRO A 162 -0.08 9.55 0.59
N PHE A 163 -0.07 8.21 0.62
CA PHE A 163 -1.09 7.37 0.01
C PHE A 163 -2.46 7.53 0.67
N HIS A 164 -2.48 7.72 1.99
CA HIS A 164 -3.73 7.85 2.75
C HIS A 164 -4.20 9.30 2.82
N GLU A 165 -3.28 10.28 2.83
CA GLU A 165 -3.64 11.71 2.78
C GLU A 165 -4.29 12.11 1.44
N ALA A 166 -3.94 11.44 0.35
CA ALA A 166 -4.49 11.73 -0.98
C ALA A 166 -5.95 11.28 -1.17
N VAL A 167 -6.50 10.46 -0.30
CA VAL A 167 -7.77 9.76 -0.54
C VAL A 167 -8.91 10.51 0.14
N GLY A 168 -9.99 10.76 -0.60
CA GLY A 168 -11.14 11.51 -0.08
C GLY A 168 -12.04 10.74 0.90
N ALA A 169 -11.87 9.42 1.00
CA ALA A 169 -12.65 8.50 1.83
C ALA A 169 -11.77 7.32 2.28
N GLU A 170 -12.35 6.32 2.94
CA GLU A 170 -11.60 5.14 3.36
C GLU A 170 -11.12 4.33 2.13
N LEU A 171 -9.84 3.94 2.13
CA LEU A 171 -9.30 3.07 1.08
C LEU A 171 -9.93 1.68 1.16
N HIS A 172 -10.42 1.22 0.00
CA HIS A 172 -10.82 -0.17 -0.17
C HIS A 172 -9.58 -1.08 -0.01
N PRO A 173 -9.71 -2.28 0.59
CA PRO A 173 -8.58 -3.20 0.80
C PRO A 173 -7.77 -3.58 -0.46
N ALA A 174 -8.35 -3.46 -1.65
CA ALA A 174 -7.66 -3.72 -2.92
C ALA A 174 -6.69 -2.61 -3.32
N ASP A 175 -6.90 -1.40 -2.81
CA ASP A 175 -6.18 -0.17 -3.14
C ASP A 175 -5.27 0.31 -1.99
N ASP A 176 -5.30 -0.38 -0.85
CA ASP A 176 -4.54 0.00 0.33
C ASP A 176 -3.16 -0.71 0.34
N PRO A 177 -2.04 0.03 0.25
CA PRO A 177 -0.69 -0.55 0.27
C PRO A 177 -0.28 -1.14 1.64
N LEU A 178 -1.04 -0.84 2.70
CA LEU A 178 -0.83 -1.30 4.07
C LEU A 178 -1.86 -2.36 4.50
N PHE A 179 -2.67 -2.85 3.56
CA PHE A 179 -3.57 -3.98 3.77
C PHE A 179 -2.98 -5.24 3.17
N PHE A 180 -2.94 -6.31 3.97
CA PHE A 180 -2.42 -7.59 3.55
C PHE A 180 -3.37 -8.73 3.91
N SER A 181 -3.40 -9.75 3.06
CA SER A 181 -4.14 -10.99 3.31
C SER A 181 -3.16 -12.09 3.71
N PHE A 182 -3.59 -13.08 4.48
CA PHE A 182 -2.73 -14.22 4.88
C PHE A 182 -3.53 -15.54 4.92
N LEU A 183 -2.83 -16.67 4.86
CA LEU A 183 -3.44 -18.00 4.93
C LEU A 183 -3.74 -18.38 6.38
N ALA A 184 -4.76 -19.24 6.60
CA ALA A 184 -5.10 -19.71 7.95
C ALA A 184 -3.92 -20.40 8.67
N ALA A 185 -2.99 -21.01 7.93
CA ALA A 185 -1.78 -21.61 8.49
C ALA A 185 -0.85 -20.60 9.16
N ASP A 186 -0.87 -19.34 8.71
CA ASP A 186 -0.01 -18.26 9.22
C ASP A 186 -0.70 -17.46 10.34
N GLU A 187 -1.96 -17.75 10.68
CA GLU A 187 -2.78 -16.92 11.58
C GLU A 187 -2.14 -16.67 12.94
N LEU A 188 -1.61 -17.72 13.60
CA LEU A 188 -0.98 -17.58 14.91
C LEU A 188 0.27 -16.69 14.86
N LEU A 189 1.06 -16.80 13.78
CA LEU A 189 2.25 -15.97 13.58
C LEU A 189 1.85 -14.51 13.33
N ILE A 190 0.81 -14.28 12.53
CA ILE A 190 0.29 -12.94 12.27
C ILE A 190 -0.36 -12.32 13.52
N GLU A 191 -1.06 -13.11 14.34
CA GLU A 191 -1.61 -12.66 15.63
C GLU A 191 -0.50 -12.22 16.60
N TYR A 192 0.57 -13.01 16.69
CA TYR A 192 1.75 -12.66 17.46
C TYR A 192 2.34 -11.32 16.99
N TYR A 193 2.60 -11.20 15.69
CA TYR A 193 3.17 -9.97 15.15
C TYR A 193 2.22 -8.77 15.33
N ALA A 194 0.93 -8.91 15.06
CA ALA A 194 -0.03 -7.82 15.29
C ALA A 194 0.01 -7.32 16.75
N THR A 195 0.14 -8.23 17.72
CA THR A 195 0.28 -7.89 19.14
C THR A 195 1.59 -7.14 19.42
N GLU A 196 2.70 -7.60 18.87
CA GLU A 196 3.98 -6.90 18.98
C GLU A 196 3.92 -5.50 18.31
N ILE A 197 3.12 -5.30 17.23
CA ILE A 197 3.08 -4.04 16.47
C ILE A 197 2.33 -3.05 17.33
N ALA A 198 1.17 -3.48 17.83
CA ALA A 198 0.37 -2.70 18.75
C ALA A 198 1.20 -2.28 19.96
N SER A 199 1.97 -3.19 20.55
CA SER A 199 2.85 -2.89 21.68
C SER A 199 3.94 -1.87 21.32
N ALA A 200 4.57 -1.97 20.14
CA ALA A 200 5.55 -1.01 19.67
C ALA A 200 4.94 0.37 19.36
N ILE A 201 3.71 0.40 18.83
CA ILE A 201 2.94 1.62 18.59
C ILE A 201 2.62 2.33 19.90
N ASP A 202 2.15 1.59 20.90
CA ASP A 202 1.84 2.12 22.22
C ASP A 202 3.10 2.66 22.91
N ALA A 203 4.23 1.96 22.77
CA ALA A 203 5.50 2.33 23.39
C ALA A 203 6.04 3.69 22.93
N HIS A 204 5.86 4.08 21.66
CA HIS A 204 6.32 5.40 21.19
C HIS A 204 5.37 6.55 21.56
N GLY A 205 4.12 6.26 21.97
CA GLY A 205 3.19 7.26 22.52
C GLY A 205 2.71 8.35 21.54
N LEU A 206 2.81 8.13 20.23
CA LEU A 206 2.44 9.12 19.19
C LEU A 206 1.16 8.75 18.42
N SER A 207 0.52 7.62 18.73
CA SER A 207 -0.61 7.05 17.98
C SER A 207 -1.75 8.05 17.75
N ASN A 208 -2.04 8.91 18.73
CA ASN A 208 -3.13 9.91 18.67
C ASN A 208 -2.70 11.28 18.11
N THR A 209 -1.49 11.41 17.57
CA THR A 209 -0.94 12.70 17.12
C THR A 209 -0.79 12.74 15.60
N ARG A 210 -1.09 13.89 14.97
CA ARG A 210 -0.78 14.10 13.54
C ARG A 210 0.74 14.08 13.33
N ALA A 211 1.21 13.43 12.28
CA ALA A 211 2.61 13.52 11.88
C ALA A 211 2.90 14.89 11.24
N ASP A 212 4.01 15.48 11.64
CA ASP A 212 4.58 16.74 11.15
C ASP A 212 5.08 16.63 9.70
N ARG A 213 5.46 15.42 9.29
CA ARG A 213 5.82 15.07 7.92
C ARG A 213 5.34 13.68 7.53
N PHE A 214 5.37 13.36 6.23
CA PHE A 214 5.20 12.01 5.74
C PHE A 214 6.39 11.18 6.22
N LEU A 215 6.08 10.06 6.88
CA LEU A 215 7.05 9.09 7.39
C LEU A 215 7.14 7.86 6.48
N ILE A 216 6.11 7.63 5.67
CA ILE A 216 6.12 6.63 4.60
C ILE A 216 6.44 7.35 3.29
N SER A 217 7.55 6.97 2.66
CA SER A 217 7.96 7.52 1.36
C SER A 217 7.31 6.79 0.20
N VAL A 218 7.19 7.47 -0.95
CA VAL A 218 6.66 6.87 -2.17
C VAL A 218 7.79 6.19 -2.95
N PRO A 219 7.85 4.84 -3.00
CA PRO A 219 8.82 4.15 -3.84
C PRO A 219 8.47 4.34 -5.32
N ASN A 220 9.49 4.41 -6.19
CA ASN A 220 9.34 4.49 -7.64
C ASN A 220 8.30 5.53 -8.12
N PRO A 221 8.51 6.83 -7.84
CA PRO A 221 7.52 7.86 -8.11
C PRO A 221 7.13 7.96 -9.60
N ILE A 222 5.83 8.06 -9.86
CA ILE A 222 5.30 8.22 -11.22
C ILE A 222 5.36 9.69 -11.63
N VAL A 223 6.01 9.98 -12.76
CA VAL A 223 6.20 11.36 -13.26
C VAL A 223 5.16 11.82 -14.28
N ARG A 224 4.31 10.89 -14.75
CA ARG A 224 3.20 11.17 -15.65
C ARG A 224 2.08 10.17 -15.41
N LEU A 225 0.89 10.68 -15.17
CA LEU A 225 -0.35 9.91 -15.11
C LEU A 225 -1.12 10.08 -16.42
N VAL A 226 -1.59 8.98 -17.00
CA VAL A 226 -2.50 8.99 -18.15
C VAL A 226 -3.85 8.47 -17.70
N GLY A 227 -4.83 9.35 -17.59
CA GLY A 227 -6.21 9.00 -17.30
C GLY A 227 -7.04 8.74 -18.55
N PHE A 228 -8.35 8.61 -18.35
CA PHE A 228 -9.34 8.34 -19.39
C PHE A 228 -9.52 9.53 -20.36
N ASP A 229 -9.56 10.75 -19.84
CA ASP A 229 -9.88 11.96 -20.63
C ASP A 229 -8.67 12.89 -20.84
N GLY A 230 -7.56 12.64 -20.15
CA GLY A 230 -6.35 13.43 -20.27
C GLY A 230 -5.18 12.83 -19.51
N ALA A 231 -4.07 13.54 -19.54
CA ALA A 231 -2.86 13.20 -18.81
C ALA A 231 -2.40 14.37 -17.96
N VAL A 232 -1.67 14.08 -16.89
CA VAL A 232 -0.96 15.07 -16.07
C VAL A 232 0.49 14.65 -15.93
N ASP A 233 1.43 15.55 -16.20
CA ASP A 233 2.87 15.32 -16.12
C ASP A 233 3.58 16.37 -15.29
N PHE A 234 4.67 15.97 -14.63
CA PHE A 234 5.53 16.90 -13.91
C PHE A 234 6.45 17.66 -14.87
N ARG A 235 6.52 18.98 -14.70
CA ARG A 235 7.47 19.91 -15.31
C ARG A 235 8.16 20.70 -14.20
N GLY A 236 9.17 20.10 -13.59
CA GLY A 236 9.79 20.65 -12.38
C GLY A 236 8.78 20.78 -11.25
N ASN A 237 8.45 22.02 -10.88
CA ASN A 237 7.45 22.35 -9.84
C ASN A 237 6.02 22.53 -10.37
N VAL A 238 5.79 22.29 -11.66
CA VAL A 238 4.50 22.54 -12.29
C VAL A 238 3.89 21.22 -12.76
N LEU A 239 2.62 20.99 -12.45
CA LEU A 239 1.80 19.96 -13.06
C LEU A 239 1.24 20.51 -14.37
N ARG A 240 1.52 19.85 -15.48
CA ARG A 240 0.98 20.18 -16.80
C ARG A 240 -0.09 19.15 -17.16
N PHE A 241 -1.27 19.61 -17.55
CA PHE A 241 -2.32 18.73 -18.06
C PHE A 241 -2.32 18.74 -19.59
N THR A 242 -2.77 17.64 -20.17
CA THR A 242 -2.99 17.50 -21.62
C THR A 242 -4.33 16.79 -21.81
N TRP A 243 -5.27 17.42 -22.51
CA TRP A 243 -6.62 16.89 -22.69
C TRP A 243 -6.76 16.13 -24.01
N GLY A 244 -7.26 14.90 -23.93
CA GLY A 244 -7.54 14.07 -25.09
C GLY A 244 -8.91 14.34 -25.71
N LEU A 245 -9.25 13.62 -26.78
CA LEU A 245 -10.54 13.77 -27.47
C LEU A 245 -11.75 13.41 -26.59
N LYS A 246 -11.55 12.51 -25.61
CA LYS A 246 -12.56 12.09 -24.63
C LYS A 246 -12.86 13.17 -23.58
N ALA A 247 -12.01 14.20 -23.44
CA ALA A 247 -12.29 15.31 -22.54
C ALA A 247 -13.44 16.18 -23.04
N SER A 248 -14.23 16.68 -22.09
CA SER A 248 -15.28 17.64 -22.38
C SER A 248 -14.73 18.87 -23.10
N THR A 249 -15.55 19.45 -23.97
CA THR A 249 -15.19 20.67 -24.71
C THR A 249 -14.78 21.81 -23.78
N ARG A 250 -15.32 21.86 -22.55
CA ARG A 250 -14.93 22.83 -21.51
C ARG A 250 -13.52 22.61 -20.96
N LYS A 251 -13.06 21.37 -20.78
CA LYS A 251 -11.66 21.08 -20.40
C LYS A 251 -10.74 21.44 -21.56
N ARG A 252 -11.13 21.03 -22.78
CA ARG A 252 -10.35 21.30 -23.99
C ARG A 252 -10.26 22.77 -24.35
N SER A 253 -11.31 23.59 -24.21
CA SER A 253 -11.28 25.00 -24.62
C SER A 253 -10.40 25.89 -23.73
N ARG A 254 -9.96 25.40 -22.57
CA ARG A 254 -9.04 26.08 -21.64
C ARG A 254 -7.57 25.72 -21.90
N LEU A 255 -7.18 25.52 -23.16
CA LEU A 255 -5.81 25.16 -23.59
C LEU A 255 -4.72 26.10 -23.05
N ASN A 256 -5.07 27.31 -22.62
CA ASN A 256 -4.13 28.33 -22.15
C ASN A 256 -3.83 28.29 -20.64
N ARG A 257 -4.60 27.55 -19.81
CA ARG A 257 -4.38 27.48 -18.34
C ARG A 257 -4.37 26.05 -17.84
N THR A 258 -3.47 25.27 -18.42
CA THR A 258 -3.35 23.83 -18.21
C THR A 258 -2.15 23.47 -17.34
N THR A 259 -1.73 24.40 -16.49
CA THR A 259 -0.62 24.24 -15.55
C THR A 259 -1.04 24.60 -14.14
N LEU A 260 -0.54 23.86 -13.14
CA LEU A 260 -0.71 24.15 -11.72
C LEU A 260 0.65 24.09 -11.04
N VAL A 261 1.00 25.08 -10.24
CA VAL A 261 2.19 25.04 -9.38
C VAL A 261 1.89 24.13 -8.21
N ILE A 262 2.81 23.22 -7.86
CA ILE A 262 2.59 22.24 -6.79
C ILE A 262 2.50 22.91 -5.42
N ASP A 263 3.25 23.99 -5.21
CA ASP A 263 3.24 24.76 -3.96
C ASP A 263 1.89 25.48 -3.74
N ASP A 264 1.22 25.83 -4.84
CA ASP A 264 -0.12 26.44 -4.84
C ASP A 264 -1.24 25.40 -4.73
N LEU A 265 -0.95 24.12 -4.46
CA LEU A 265 -1.98 23.12 -4.26
C LEU A 265 -2.50 23.15 -2.82
N GLN A 266 -3.80 23.37 -2.65
CA GLN A 266 -4.49 23.18 -1.38
C GLN A 266 -4.60 21.70 -1.03
N SER A 267 -5.11 20.88 -1.95
CA SER A 267 -5.28 19.43 -1.75
C SER A 267 -5.15 18.66 -3.06
N VAL A 268 -4.89 17.36 -2.93
CA VAL A 268 -4.94 16.37 -4.01
C VAL A 268 -5.90 15.28 -3.54
N THR A 269 -6.93 15.00 -4.32
CA THR A 269 -7.99 14.06 -3.95
C THR A 269 -8.11 12.98 -5.02
N TRP A 270 -7.81 11.76 -4.64
CA TRP A 270 -8.11 10.54 -5.36
C TRP A 270 -9.48 10.02 -4.90
N MET A 271 -10.30 9.62 -5.87
CA MET A 271 -11.65 9.10 -5.64
C MET A 271 -11.89 7.85 -6.49
N ASP A 272 -12.32 6.77 -5.84
CA ASP A 272 -12.74 5.57 -6.54
C ASP A 272 -14.16 5.73 -7.11
N ARG A 273 -14.42 5.12 -8.27
CA ARG A 273 -15.75 5.10 -8.89
C ARG A 273 -16.83 4.46 -8.03
N LEU A 274 -16.48 3.53 -7.16
CA LEU A 274 -17.41 2.87 -6.25
C LEU A 274 -17.83 3.77 -5.08
N GLN A 275 -17.08 4.84 -4.82
CA GLN A 275 -17.28 5.76 -3.70
C GLN A 275 -17.88 7.10 -4.16
N ASP A 276 -17.75 7.44 -5.43
CA ASP A 276 -18.35 8.64 -6.02
C ASP A 276 -19.86 8.43 -6.28
N PRO A 277 -20.75 9.35 -5.88
CA PRO A 277 -22.20 9.24 -6.10
C PRO A 277 -22.60 9.12 -7.58
N ASP A 278 -21.81 9.70 -8.49
CA ASP A 278 -22.05 9.65 -9.93
C ASP A 278 -21.38 8.44 -10.60
N GLY A 279 -20.71 7.58 -9.82
CA GLY A 279 -19.97 6.42 -10.33
C GLY A 279 -18.67 6.79 -11.06
N ILE A 280 -18.11 7.97 -10.82
CA ILE A 280 -16.97 8.50 -11.57
C ILE A 280 -15.68 8.44 -10.74
N GLY A 281 -14.69 7.72 -11.26
CA GLY A 281 -13.34 7.73 -10.70
C GLY A 281 -12.52 8.90 -11.19
N TYR A 282 -11.76 9.54 -10.31
CA TYR A 282 -10.96 10.69 -10.69
C TYR A 282 -9.78 10.98 -9.75
N LEU A 283 -8.80 11.71 -10.29
CA LEU A 283 -7.79 12.42 -9.52
C LEU A 283 -7.97 13.92 -9.70
N ARG A 284 -8.18 14.64 -8.59
CA ARG A 284 -8.46 16.08 -8.58
C ARG A 284 -7.37 16.84 -7.84
N PHE A 285 -6.94 17.94 -8.45
CA PHE A 285 -5.99 18.89 -7.88
C PHE A 285 -6.73 20.16 -7.52
N GLN A 286 -6.73 20.55 -6.26
CA GLN A 286 -7.39 21.78 -5.82
C GLN A 286 -6.32 22.83 -5.54
N PRO A 287 -6.20 23.90 -6.34
CA PRO A 287 -5.29 25.00 -6.04
C PRO A 287 -5.82 25.88 -4.91
N VAL A 288 -4.92 26.57 -4.22
CA VAL A 288 -5.22 27.59 -3.21
C VAL A 288 -5.93 28.78 -3.87
N GLY A 289 -6.91 29.36 -3.18
CA GLY A 289 -7.62 30.56 -3.62
C GLY A 289 -8.97 30.30 -4.28
N THR A 290 -9.31 31.07 -5.32
CA THR A 290 -10.68 31.19 -5.84
C THR A 290 -11.10 30.12 -6.86
N HIS A 291 -10.37 29.00 -6.98
CA HIS A 291 -10.81 27.93 -7.89
C HIS A 291 -12.05 27.26 -7.34
N ARG A 292 -13.19 27.57 -7.95
CA ARG A 292 -14.46 26.93 -7.61
C ARG A 292 -14.49 25.54 -8.25
N LEU A 293 -14.49 24.52 -7.40
CA LEU A 293 -14.68 23.13 -7.82
C LEU A 293 -15.93 23.00 -8.68
N LYS A 294 -15.78 22.29 -9.79
CA LYS A 294 -16.89 21.93 -10.68
C LYS A 294 -17.09 20.43 -10.68
N HIS A 295 -18.16 19.99 -11.33
CA HIS A 295 -18.39 18.59 -11.61
C HIS A 295 -17.15 17.97 -12.31
N GLN A 296 -16.76 16.77 -11.89
CA GLN A 296 -15.52 16.07 -12.25
C GLN A 296 -15.32 15.93 -13.77
N THR A 297 -16.40 15.79 -14.54
CA THR A 297 -16.35 15.69 -16.02
C THR A 297 -16.02 16.99 -16.74
N VAL A 298 -16.11 18.15 -16.06
CA VAL A 298 -15.87 19.47 -16.67
C VAL A 298 -14.79 20.29 -15.95
N ASP A 299 -14.34 19.87 -14.77
CA ASP A 299 -13.28 20.57 -14.05
C ASP A 299 -11.91 20.31 -14.70
N ALA A 300 -11.24 21.40 -15.10
CA ALA A 300 -9.94 21.36 -15.74
C ALA A 300 -8.79 21.03 -14.77
N THR A 301 -9.06 20.88 -13.48
CA THR A 301 -8.07 20.38 -12.51
C THR A 301 -8.33 18.91 -12.11
N THR A 302 -9.23 18.23 -12.82
CA THR A 302 -9.60 16.83 -12.55
C THR A 302 -9.30 15.96 -13.76
N VAL A 303 -8.57 14.87 -13.56
CA VAL A 303 -8.32 13.81 -14.55
C VAL A 303 -9.23 12.63 -14.23
N LEU A 304 -9.99 12.14 -15.21
CA LEU A 304 -10.88 11.00 -15.02
C LEU A 304 -10.13 9.67 -15.13
N LEU A 305 -10.61 8.66 -14.41
CA LEU A 305 -10.00 7.32 -14.35
C LEU A 305 -11.04 6.27 -14.75
N ASP A 306 -10.61 5.27 -15.53
CA ASP A 306 -11.52 4.24 -16.05
C ASP A 306 -11.05 2.80 -15.84
N THR A 307 -9.74 2.56 -15.87
CA THR A 307 -9.18 1.21 -15.71
C THR A 307 -8.52 1.02 -14.35
N ASP A 308 -8.42 -0.23 -13.91
CA ASP A 308 -7.77 -0.61 -12.66
C ASP A 308 -6.33 -0.09 -12.55
N GLU A 309 -5.57 -0.16 -13.65
CA GLU A 309 -4.21 0.40 -13.72
C GLU A 309 -4.22 1.91 -13.50
N GLN A 310 -5.14 2.64 -14.13
CA GLN A 310 -5.25 4.09 -13.95
C GLN A 310 -5.58 4.48 -12.51
N PHE A 311 -6.44 3.72 -11.82
CA PHE A 311 -6.75 3.97 -10.41
C PHE A 311 -5.51 3.85 -9.54
N VAL A 312 -4.74 2.79 -9.73
CA VAL A 312 -3.53 2.53 -8.93
C VAL A 312 -2.41 3.52 -9.28
N GLU A 313 -2.14 3.77 -10.56
CA GLU A 313 -1.16 4.78 -11.00
C GLU A 313 -1.53 6.17 -10.47
N ALA A 314 -2.81 6.53 -10.47
CA ALA A 314 -3.28 7.81 -9.96
C ALA A 314 -3.04 7.96 -8.46
N GLN A 315 -3.17 6.88 -7.69
CA GLN A 315 -2.90 6.90 -6.24
C GLN A 315 -1.40 7.11 -5.96
N VAL A 316 -0.52 6.36 -6.64
CA VAL A 316 0.94 6.54 -6.52
C VAL A 316 1.36 7.92 -7.00
N PHE A 317 0.77 8.42 -8.10
CA PHE A 317 1.00 9.77 -8.60
C PHE A 317 0.55 10.84 -7.59
N ALA A 318 -0.64 10.68 -6.99
CA ALA A 318 -1.14 11.60 -5.97
C ALA A 318 -0.22 11.65 -4.75
N ALA A 319 0.21 10.49 -4.26
CA ALA A 319 1.18 10.38 -3.18
C ALA A 319 2.50 11.08 -3.54
N THR A 320 2.99 10.89 -4.77
CA THR A 320 4.19 11.56 -5.30
C THR A 320 4.04 13.09 -5.31
N VAL A 321 2.87 13.61 -5.69
CA VAL A 321 2.60 15.06 -5.68
C VAL A 321 2.63 15.61 -4.25
N LEU A 322 1.99 14.91 -3.30
CA LEU A 322 1.96 15.33 -1.90
C LEU A 322 3.35 15.30 -1.25
N GLU A 323 4.11 14.22 -1.45
CA GLU A 323 5.48 14.11 -0.95
C GLU A 323 6.37 15.25 -1.50
N ARG A 324 6.29 15.53 -2.81
CA ARG A 324 7.02 16.64 -3.43
C ARG A 324 6.60 18.02 -2.90
N LYS A 325 5.31 18.23 -2.64
CA LYS A 325 4.81 19.46 -2.03
C LYS A 325 5.39 19.62 -0.61
N GLN A 326 5.38 18.56 0.19
CA GLN A 326 5.89 18.61 1.55
C GLN A 326 7.40 18.89 1.58
N LEU A 327 8.19 18.21 0.75
CA LEU A 327 9.65 18.42 0.66
C LEU A 327 10.02 19.87 0.29
N ARG A 328 9.12 20.59 -0.39
CA ARG A 328 9.29 22.02 -0.69
C ARG A 328 8.81 22.96 0.41
N ASN A 329 7.82 22.53 1.20
CA ASN A 329 7.33 23.27 2.35
C ASN A 329 8.23 23.14 3.59
N VAL A 330 9.08 22.12 3.66
CA VAL A 330 10.16 22.08 4.65
C VAL A 330 11.03 23.31 4.40
N PRO A 331 11.16 24.24 5.36
CA PRO A 331 12.07 25.35 5.22
C PRO A 331 13.44 24.77 4.91
N ARG A 332 13.93 25.02 3.69
CA ARG A 332 15.34 24.76 3.39
C ARG A 332 16.10 25.46 4.51
N PRO A 333 16.98 24.80 5.28
CA PRO A 333 17.83 25.53 6.19
C PRO A 333 18.51 26.57 5.33
N THR A 334 18.10 27.82 5.49
CA THR A 334 18.82 28.92 4.91
C THR A 334 20.22 28.71 5.45
N PRO A 335 21.26 28.65 4.60
CA PRO A 335 22.57 28.90 5.14
C PRO A 335 22.38 30.25 5.84
N LYS A 336 22.46 30.23 7.18
CA LYS A 336 22.55 31.46 7.94
C LYS A 336 23.65 32.20 7.20
N LYS A 337 23.30 33.31 6.54
CA LYS A 337 24.29 34.34 6.28
C LYS A 337 24.70 34.73 7.68
N THR A 338 25.72 34.06 8.19
CA THR A 338 26.55 34.63 9.21
C THR A 338 27.10 35.86 8.50
N ASP A 339 26.56 37.03 8.85
CA ASP A 339 27.39 38.22 8.91
C ASP A 339 28.49 37.87 9.92
N ASP A 340 29.50 37.17 9.44
CA ASP A 340 30.81 37.08 10.03
C ASP A 340 31.75 37.50 8.92
N ASP A 341 32.07 38.79 8.93
CA ASP A 341 33.36 39.28 8.48
C ASP A 341 34.42 38.86 9.52
N ALA A 342 34.49 37.55 9.77
CA ALA A 342 35.46 36.91 10.65
C ALA A 342 36.34 36.00 9.78
N PRO A 343 37.68 36.08 9.91
CA PRO A 343 38.58 35.28 9.10
C PRO A 343 38.30 33.79 9.32
N VAL A 344 38.17 33.05 8.23
CA VAL A 344 38.09 31.58 8.21
C VAL A 344 39.23 31.03 9.09
N PRO A 345 38.95 30.23 10.15
CA PRO A 345 40.02 29.61 10.90
C PRO A 345 40.62 28.53 10.01
N GLN A 346 41.77 28.85 9.43
CA GLN A 346 42.71 27.83 8.98
C GLN A 346 43.00 26.98 10.22
N CYS A 347 42.50 25.74 10.25
CA CYS A 347 42.87 24.77 11.27
C CYS A 347 44.38 24.80 11.42
N ASP A 348 44.82 25.22 12.60
CA ASP A 348 46.19 25.59 12.90
C ASP A 348 47.10 24.36 12.67
N VAL A 349 47.77 24.33 11.52
CA VAL A 349 48.69 23.27 11.10
C VAL A 349 49.75 23.03 12.18
N THR A 350 50.08 24.08 12.93
CA THR A 350 50.96 24.08 14.09
C THR A 350 50.42 23.21 15.23
N GLU A 351 49.11 23.22 15.51
CA GLU A 351 48.49 22.36 16.52
C GLU A 351 48.48 20.88 16.09
N LEU A 352 48.28 20.61 14.80
CA LEU A 352 48.34 19.25 14.25
C LEU A 352 49.75 18.67 14.31
N LEU A 353 50.76 19.48 14.02
CA LEU A 353 52.17 19.10 14.18
C LEU A 353 52.54 18.86 15.65
N ARG A 354 51.98 19.65 16.58
CA ARG A 354 52.17 19.47 18.02
C ARG A 354 51.59 18.14 18.52
N LYS A 355 50.36 17.80 18.13
CA LYS A 355 49.72 16.52 18.49
C LYS A 355 50.45 15.31 17.91
N LEU A 356 51.01 15.43 16.70
CA LEU A 356 51.84 14.37 16.13
C LEU A 356 53.15 14.16 16.88
N ALA A 357 53.79 15.24 17.36
CA ALA A 357 54.98 15.14 18.19
C ALA A 357 54.67 14.49 19.56
N GLU A 358 53.54 14.85 20.17
CA GLU A 358 53.07 14.23 21.43
C GLU A 358 52.83 12.71 21.27
N LEU A 359 52.30 12.26 20.14
CA LEU A 359 52.07 10.83 19.88
C LEU A 359 53.37 10.03 19.63
N ARG A 360 54.37 10.67 19.01
CA ARG A 360 55.72 10.09 18.88
C ARG A 360 56.40 9.97 20.24
N ASP A 361 56.34 11.03 21.05
CA ASP A 361 56.96 11.04 22.39
C ASP A 361 56.27 10.04 23.33
N ALA A 362 54.99 9.76 23.11
CA ALA A 362 54.24 8.68 23.78
C ALA A 362 54.55 7.27 23.23
N GLY A 363 55.38 7.13 22.20
CA GLY A 363 55.76 5.85 21.59
C GLY A 363 54.65 5.14 20.82
N VAL A 364 53.56 5.86 20.49
CA VAL A 364 52.39 5.31 19.78
C VAL A 364 52.65 5.18 18.29
N ILE A 365 53.56 5.99 17.75
CA ILE A 365 53.98 5.98 16.35
C ILE A 365 55.50 5.89 16.25
N THR A 366 55.98 5.24 15.19
CA THR A 366 57.41 5.14 14.91
C THR A 366 57.95 6.42 14.25
N GLU A 367 59.27 6.65 14.32
CA GLU A 367 59.89 7.87 13.76
C GLU A 367 59.65 8.00 12.24
N ASP A 368 59.64 6.87 11.53
CA ASP A 368 59.38 6.81 10.09
C ASP A 368 57.94 7.22 9.74
N GLU A 369 56.96 6.79 10.54
CA GLU A 369 55.55 7.15 10.38
C GLU A 369 55.30 8.64 10.72
N PHE A 370 56.01 9.16 11.71
CA PHE A 370 55.99 10.58 12.07
C PHE A 370 56.51 11.45 10.91
N HIS A 371 57.65 11.09 10.32
CA HIS A 371 58.21 11.84 9.19
C HIS A 371 57.31 11.82 7.95
N ALA A 372 56.69 10.67 7.65
CA ALA A 372 55.75 10.55 6.54
C ALA A 372 54.52 11.45 6.72
N LYS A 373 53.91 11.45 7.92
CA LYS A 373 52.72 12.25 8.22
C LYS A 373 53.03 13.75 8.33
N LYS A 374 54.19 14.11 8.87
CA LYS A 374 54.67 15.50 8.89
C LYS A 374 54.85 16.06 7.48
N LYS A 375 55.41 15.27 6.56
CA LYS A 375 55.59 15.67 5.16
C LYS A 375 54.24 15.86 4.45
N GLU A 376 53.31 14.93 4.63
CA GLU A 376 51.95 15.03 4.06
C GLU A 376 51.21 16.30 4.53
N ILE A 377 51.39 16.70 5.79
CA ILE A 377 50.77 17.89 6.36
C ILE A 377 51.42 19.18 5.84
N LEU A 378 52.74 19.18 5.66
CA LEU A 378 53.45 20.33 5.10
C LEU A 378 53.21 20.50 3.60
N ASP A 379 53.00 19.41 2.85
CA ASP A 379 52.66 19.45 1.42
C ASP A 379 51.23 19.96 1.15
N ARG A 380 50.40 20.12 2.19
CA ARG A 380 49.03 20.69 2.11
C ARG A 380 48.99 22.21 2.37
N LEU A 381 50.13 22.83 2.65
CA LEU A 381 50.34 24.28 2.61
C LEU A 381 50.70 24.71 1.17
#